data_AF-A0A1J4U9T8-F1
#
_entry.id   AF-A0A1J4U9T8-F1
#
_cell.length_a   1.000
_cell.length_b   1.000
_cell.length_c   1.000
_cell.angle_alpha   90.00
_cell.angle_beta   90.00
_cell.angle_gamma   90.00
#
_symmetry.space_group_name_H-M   'P 1'
#
loop_
_entity.id
_entity.type
_entity.pdbx_description
1 polymer ?
#
loop_
_entity_poly.entity_id
_entity_poly.type
_entity_poly.pdbx_seq_one_letter_code
_entity_poly.pdbx_strand_id
1 'polypeptide(L)'
;MAEEKSKNVEKKASVSEEKMEGKKNAAGRGEATGSVQGAGNLGFYLIVLAAVALIAVLLTLYFSGSENGDGTDALNGAQAKILLGSFDSLSGVKEYRMEYVEDVLGVPVQAHLVRGNATFSSKIKTDVSEREAYLDGDGNYYVCEAQKEVKKCARVENSSTLLDYAVSMNGKFFDGADIAKEKERDGFLISNGAIEFIGGVEKKEVDGIACSEIAYSVDLRKLTVGELAVLGLTPSDPAVVQFSEFVWTRCFAESGIAAKTGLSYKRGGVVYNYSQTMSVFESGVQDVAVPSGLVNEKEVEAMVAASEKVNAEFANCERTQTAEACYMEKAINNGEPVYCGRIKEAEKRDKCYIALVKIVKEPAKMCDAVALLKDDCYAELADATKDKTVCGKIVDEMIRQACNTALEPECETDVDCATGGCSGQLCLPKGEASGIITTCEFRQEYACYQNLGECGCNSGKCAWKESAVLDSCLANATGAGNPVILPVVNSS
;
A
#
# COMPACT_ATOMS: atom_id res chain seq x y z
N MET A 1 -51.99 -6.16 -2.15
CA MET A 1 -51.38 -4.99 -2.83
C MET A 1 -49.94 -5.33 -3.19
N ALA A 2 -49.85 -6.31 -4.07
CA ALA A 2 -48.69 -6.71 -4.84
C ALA A 2 -49.12 -6.52 -6.30
N GLU A 3 -48.18 -6.26 -7.21
CA GLU A 3 -48.40 -5.86 -8.62
C GLU A 3 -48.62 -4.35 -8.89
N GLU A 4 -47.64 -3.49 -8.56
CA GLU A 4 -47.46 -2.23 -9.34
C GLU A 4 -46.10 -1.53 -9.13
N LYS A 5 -44.97 -2.28 -9.08
CA LYS A 5 -43.62 -1.68 -9.03
C LYS A 5 -42.59 -2.28 -10.00
N SER A 6 -43.05 -2.92 -11.08
CA SER A 6 -42.20 -3.61 -12.06
C SER A 6 -41.97 -2.85 -13.38
N LYS A 7 -42.33 -1.56 -13.50
CA LYS A 7 -42.25 -0.82 -14.78
C LYS A 7 -41.40 0.45 -14.77
N ASN A 8 -40.49 0.63 -13.81
CA ASN A 8 -39.68 1.87 -13.72
C ASN A 8 -38.16 1.67 -13.68
N VAL A 9 -37.65 0.50 -14.09
CA VAL A 9 -36.20 0.22 -14.13
C VAL A 9 -35.63 0.21 -15.57
N GLU A 10 -36.47 0.21 -16.60
CA GLU A 10 -36.03 0.10 -18.01
C GLU A 10 -35.91 1.44 -18.77
N LYS A 11 -35.86 2.59 -18.09
CA LYS A 11 -35.82 3.91 -18.77
C LYS A 11 -34.69 4.85 -18.35
N LYS A 12 -33.59 4.29 -17.83
CA LYS A 12 -32.38 5.07 -17.45
C LYS A 12 -31.08 4.60 -18.10
N ALA A 13 -31.13 3.73 -19.11
CA ALA A 13 -29.96 3.21 -19.82
C ALA A 13 -29.79 3.78 -21.25
N SER A 14 -30.25 5.01 -21.52
CA SER A 14 -30.14 5.61 -22.86
C SER A 14 -29.98 7.13 -22.80
N VAL A 15 -29.00 7.65 -22.05
CA VAL A 15 -28.57 9.05 -22.14
C VAL A 15 -27.07 9.14 -21.76
N SER A 16 -26.17 8.77 -22.66
CA SER A 16 -24.77 9.23 -22.62
C SER A 16 -23.99 9.11 -23.95
N GLU A 17 -24.68 9.02 -25.08
CA GLU A 17 -24.07 9.10 -26.42
C GLU A 17 -24.70 10.26 -27.20
N GLU A 18 -24.44 11.50 -26.80
CA GLU A 18 -24.61 12.67 -27.67
C GLU A 18 -24.03 13.92 -26.98
N LYS A 19 -22.73 14.18 -27.17
CA LYS A 19 -22.14 15.53 -27.13
C LYS A 19 -20.63 15.47 -27.39
N MET A 20 -20.24 15.29 -28.64
CA MET A 20 -19.00 15.89 -29.15
C MET A 20 -19.10 16.09 -30.67
N GLU A 21 -20.08 16.89 -31.08
CA GLU A 21 -19.98 17.65 -32.33
C GLU A 21 -20.28 19.12 -32.03
N GLY A 22 -19.42 20.00 -32.56
CA GLY A 22 -19.71 21.41 -32.69
C GLY A 22 -18.85 22.35 -31.86
N LYS A 23 -17.69 22.73 -32.40
CA LYS A 23 -17.27 24.15 -32.42
C LYS A 23 -16.20 24.38 -33.49
N LYS A 24 -16.69 24.75 -34.67
CA LYS A 24 -15.95 25.51 -35.69
C LYS A 24 -15.97 27.00 -35.33
N ASN A 25 -14.89 27.67 -35.74
CA ASN A 25 -14.71 29.11 -35.99
C ASN A 25 -14.41 30.03 -34.78
N ALA A 26 -13.15 30.49 -34.72
CA ALA A 26 -12.84 31.92 -34.70
C ALA A 26 -11.35 32.13 -35.06
N ALA A 27 -11.09 32.47 -36.32
CA ALA A 27 -9.81 32.99 -36.77
C ALA A 27 -9.75 34.50 -36.43
N GLY A 28 -8.80 34.89 -35.59
CA GLY A 28 -8.48 36.27 -35.26
C GLY A 28 -7.06 36.60 -35.72
N ARG A 29 -6.99 37.35 -36.82
CA ARG A 29 -5.77 37.89 -37.47
C ARG A 29 -5.29 39.09 -36.65
N GLY A 30 -4.00 39.13 -36.31
CA GLY A 30 -3.37 40.30 -35.69
C GLY A 30 -1.96 40.48 -36.25
N GLU A 31 -1.84 41.34 -37.26
CA GLU A 31 -0.58 41.85 -37.81
C GLU A 31 0.05 42.86 -36.84
N ALA A 32 1.35 42.75 -36.60
CA ALA A 32 2.16 43.82 -36.03
C ALA A 32 3.47 43.91 -36.80
N THR A 33 3.55 44.92 -37.66
CA THR A 33 4.73 45.35 -38.41
C THR A 33 5.69 46.10 -37.49
N GLY A 34 6.96 45.68 -37.43
CA GLY A 34 8.06 46.44 -36.85
C GLY A 34 9.21 46.50 -37.83
N SER A 35 9.47 47.68 -38.40
CA SER A 35 10.60 47.97 -39.26
C SER A 35 11.85 48.27 -38.44
N VAL A 36 13.00 47.71 -38.84
CA VAL A 36 14.33 48.20 -38.45
C VAL A 36 15.22 48.17 -39.69
N GLN A 37 15.65 49.35 -40.13
CA GLN A 37 16.74 49.54 -41.08
C GLN A 37 18.07 49.30 -40.37
N GLY A 38 19.02 48.64 -41.05
CA GLY A 38 20.39 48.53 -40.56
C GLY A 38 21.32 47.91 -41.60
N ALA A 39 22.31 48.68 -42.04
CA ALA A 39 23.15 48.42 -43.20
C ALA A 39 24.12 47.23 -43.07
N GLY A 40 24.32 46.54 -44.20
CA GLY A 40 25.63 46.16 -44.75
C GLY A 40 26.56 45.30 -43.90
N ASN A 41 26.58 44.00 -44.15
CA ASN A 41 27.78 43.20 -43.84
C ASN A 41 27.93 42.00 -44.80
N LEU A 42 28.66 42.19 -45.90
CA LEU A 42 28.94 41.15 -46.89
C LEU A 42 29.82 40.01 -46.33
N GLY A 43 30.45 40.18 -45.16
CA GLY A 43 31.23 39.14 -44.49
C GLY A 43 30.41 38.09 -43.73
N PHE A 44 29.16 38.39 -43.38
CA PHE A 44 28.32 37.48 -42.57
C PHE A 44 27.69 36.37 -43.44
N TYR A 45 27.43 36.65 -44.72
CA TYR A 45 26.81 35.68 -45.63
C TYR A 45 27.72 34.48 -45.98
N LEU A 46 29.05 34.68 -46.03
CA LEU A 46 29.99 33.57 -46.28
C LEU A 46 30.15 32.65 -45.06
N ILE A 47 30.05 33.20 -43.84
CA ILE A 47 30.10 32.41 -42.60
C ILE A 47 28.78 31.63 -42.40
N VAL A 48 27.64 32.24 -42.71
CA VAL A 48 26.34 31.55 -42.64
C VAL A 48 26.22 30.46 -43.72
N LEU A 49 26.71 30.68 -44.94
CA LEU A 49 26.70 29.64 -45.98
C LEU A 49 27.68 28.48 -45.68
N ALA A 50 28.85 28.77 -45.09
CA ALA A 50 29.75 27.71 -44.61
C ALA A 50 29.16 26.94 -43.42
N ALA A 51 28.49 27.62 -42.49
CA ALA A 51 27.80 26.99 -41.36
C ALA A 51 26.60 26.15 -41.82
N VAL A 52 25.81 26.62 -42.79
CA VAL A 52 24.68 25.86 -43.36
C VAL A 52 25.18 24.67 -44.18
N ALA A 53 26.29 24.79 -44.92
CA ALA A 53 26.90 23.67 -45.62
C ALA A 53 27.53 22.65 -44.65
N LEU A 54 28.16 23.10 -43.56
CA LEU A 54 28.73 22.22 -42.52
C LEU A 54 27.61 21.53 -41.72
N ILE A 55 26.51 22.24 -41.45
CA ILE A 55 25.30 21.66 -40.83
C ILE A 55 24.61 20.69 -41.80
N ALA A 56 24.57 20.98 -43.11
CA ALA A 56 24.03 20.06 -44.10
C ALA A 56 24.91 18.80 -44.29
N VAL A 57 26.24 18.93 -44.22
CA VAL A 57 27.19 17.79 -44.26
C VAL A 57 27.19 17.01 -42.94
N LEU A 58 27.05 17.68 -41.80
CA LEU A 58 26.86 17.02 -40.51
C LEU A 58 25.49 16.35 -40.42
N LEU A 59 24.42 16.94 -40.97
CA LEU A 59 23.11 16.32 -41.06
C LEU A 59 23.13 15.15 -42.03
N THR A 60 23.78 15.23 -43.20
CA THR A 60 23.90 14.07 -44.07
C THR A 60 24.73 12.98 -43.43
N LEU A 61 25.82 13.27 -42.72
CA LEU A 61 26.58 12.26 -41.97
C LEU A 61 25.82 11.71 -40.74
N TYR A 62 24.93 12.50 -40.11
CA TYR A 62 24.06 12.04 -39.02
C TYR A 62 22.91 11.16 -39.54
N PHE A 63 22.41 11.44 -40.75
CA PHE A 63 21.41 10.62 -41.44
C PHE A 63 22.00 9.47 -42.26
N SER A 64 23.33 9.40 -42.43
CA SER A 64 24.03 8.28 -43.10
C SER A 64 24.25 7.06 -42.20
N GLY A 65 23.90 7.14 -40.91
CA GLY A 65 24.21 6.11 -39.91
C GLY A 65 23.03 5.21 -39.49
N SER A 66 21.85 5.39 -40.08
CA SER A 66 20.74 4.45 -39.93
C SER A 66 20.43 3.88 -41.30
N GLU A 67 21.33 3.03 -41.82
CA GLU A 67 20.86 1.97 -42.69
C GLU A 67 19.75 1.29 -41.90
N ASN A 68 18.50 1.48 -42.32
CA ASN A 68 17.39 0.68 -41.86
C ASN A 68 17.74 -0.74 -42.31
N GLY A 69 18.57 -1.42 -41.51
CA GLY A 69 18.87 -2.83 -41.68
C GLY A 69 17.54 -3.51 -41.85
N ASP A 70 17.42 -4.27 -42.94
CA ASP A 70 16.23 -5.03 -43.27
C ASP A 70 15.71 -5.65 -41.96
N GLY A 71 14.50 -5.28 -41.53
CA GLY A 71 13.96 -5.65 -40.21
C GLY A 71 13.94 -7.17 -39.98
N THR A 72 14.11 -7.96 -41.04
CA THR A 72 14.34 -9.41 -40.99
C THR A 72 15.60 -9.82 -40.21
N ASP A 73 16.65 -9.00 -40.18
CA ASP A 73 17.86 -9.30 -39.41
C ASP A 73 17.64 -9.18 -37.89
N ALA A 74 16.77 -8.26 -37.46
CA ALA A 74 16.46 -8.05 -36.04
C ALA A 74 15.76 -9.26 -35.40
N LEU A 75 14.83 -9.91 -36.13
CA LEU A 75 14.14 -11.12 -35.67
C LEU A 75 15.06 -12.33 -35.54
N ASN A 76 16.19 -12.34 -36.25
CA ASN A 76 17.13 -13.46 -36.27
C ASN A 76 18.19 -13.40 -35.15
N GLY A 77 18.24 -12.30 -34.39
CA GLY A 77 19.14 -12.11 -33.25
C GLY A 77 18.91 -13.12 -32.12
N ALA A 78 19.94 -13.41 -31.33
CA ALA A 78 19.88 -14.39 -30.24
C ALA A 78 18.82 -14.01 -29.18
N GLN A 79 18.74 -12.73 -28.82
CA GLN A 79 17.78 -12.22 -27.86
C GLN A 79 16.34 -12.31 -28.38
N ALA A 80 16.11 -11.95 -29.66
CA ALA A 80 14.80 -12.07 -30.30
C ALA A 80 14.34 -13.53 -30.34
N LYS A 81 15.24 -14.47 -30.66
CA LYS A 81 14.96 -15.91 -30.62
C LYS A 81 14.59 -16.41 -29.22
N ILE A 82 15.24 -15.91 -28.17
CA ILE A 82 14.88 -16.25 -26.79
C ILE A 82 13.49 -15.70 -26.45
N LEU A 83 13.23 -14.41 -26.72
CA LEU A 83 11.94 -13.79 -26.43
C LEU A 83 10.80 -14.48 -27.19
N LEU A 84 10.91 -14.59 -28.52
CA LEU A 84 9.86 -15.15 -29.35
C LEU A 84 9.71 -16.67 -29.19
N GLY A 85 10.82 -17.38 -28.96
CA GLY A 85 10.82 -18.81 -28.68
C GLY A 85 10.22 -19.15 -27.32
N SER A 86 10.27 -18.23 -26.36
CA SER A 86 9.61 -18.43 -25.05
C SER A 86 8.10 -18.62 -25.18
N PHE A 87 7.46 -17.87 -26.08
CA PHE A 87 6.04 -18.04 -26.40
C PHE A 87 5.74 -19.39 -27.07
N ASP A 88 6.65 -19.86 -27.94
CA ASP A 88 6.49 -21.18 -28.56
C ASP A 88 6.49 -22.30 -27.52
N SER A 89 7.41 -22.24 -26.54
CA SER A 89 7.47 -23.20 -25.45
C SER A 89 6.18 -23.21 -24.59
N LEU A 90 5.54 -22.05 -24.40
CA LEU A 90 4.33 -21.94 -23.60
C LEU A 90 3.04 -22.29 -24.36
N SER A 91 3.02 -22.20 -25.69
CA SER A 91 1.81 -22.33 -26.52
C SER A 91 1.04 -23.66 -26.36
N GLY A 92 1.71 -24.73 -25.92
CA GLY A 92 1.11 -26.04 -25.66
C GLY A 92 0.67 -26.27 -24.21
N VAL A 93 1.00 -25.37 -23.29
CA VAL A 93 0.76 -25.53 -21.85
C VAL A 93 -0.68 -25.13 -21.53
N LYS A 94 -1.51 -26.10 -21.15
CA LYS A 94 -2.91 -25.87 -20.76
C LYS A 94 -3.15 -25.95 -19.26
N GLU A 95 -2.35 -26.77 -18.59
CA GLU A 95 -2.46 -27.06 -17.17
C GLU A 95 -1.11 -26.75 -16.52
N TYR A 96 -1.12 -25.92 -15.49
CA TYR A 96 0.10 -25.53 -14.80
C TYR A 96 -0.14 -24.98 -13.40
N ARG A 97 0.88 -25.02 -12.57
CA ARG A 97 0.99 -24.30 -11.31
C ARG A 97 2.15 -23.33 -11.40
N MET A 98 1.94 -22.13 -10.89
CA MET A 98 3.01 -21.15 -10.72
C MET A 98 2.93 -20.47 -9.37
N GLU A 99 4.11 -20.17 -8.83
CA GLU A 99 4.27 -19.35 -7.63
C GLU A 99 5.29 -18.26 -7.91
N TYR A 100 4.96 -17.04 -7.52
CA TYR A 100 5.85 -15.92 -7.70
C TYR A 100 5.64 -14.86 -6.61
N VAL A 101 6.65 -14.03 -6.42
CA VAL A 101 6.57 -12.80 -5.63
C VAL A 101 6.70 -11.62 -6.59
N GLU A 102 5.70 -10.75 -6.61
CA GLU A 102 5.75 -9.47 -7.31
C GLU A 102 6.01 -8.34 -6.31
N ASP A 103 6.91 -7.44 -6.64
CA ASP A 103 7.14 -6.19 -5.91
C ASP A 103 6.42 -5.06 -6.65
N VAL A 104 5.35 -4.56 -6.03
CA VAL A 104 4.58 -3.42 -6.53
C VAL A 104 4.85 -2.24 -5.63
N LEU A 105 5.77 -1.36 -6.02
CA LEU A 105 6.14 -0.13 -5.28
C LEU A 105 6.69 -0.41 -3.87
N GLY A 106 7.56 -1.41 -3.74
CA GLY A 106 8.16 -1.84 -2.47
C GLY A 106 7.24 -2.76 -1.66
N VAL A 107 6.10 -3.17 -2.22
CA VAL A 107 5.14 -4.06 -1.58
C VAL A 107 5.27 -5.45 -2.17
N PRO A 108 5.77 -6.44 -1.42
CA PRO A 108 5.77 -7.82 -1.88
C PRO A 108 4.33 -8.36 -1.88
N VAL A 109 3.94 -8.92 -3.00
CA VAL A 109 2.67 -9.63 -3.18
C VAL A 109 3.02 -11.04 -3.62
N GLN A 110 2.62 -12.02 -2.83
CA GLN A 110 2.85 -13.42 -3.15
C GLN A 110 1.65 -13.95 -3.93
N ALA A 111 1.90 -14.60 -5.05
CA ALA A 111 0.88 -15.19 -5.88
C ALA A 111 1.11 -16.68 -6.01
N HIS A 112 0.03 -17.45 -5.87
CA HIS A 112 -0.01 -18.88 -6.14
C HIS A 112 -1.18 -19.14 -7.10
N LEU A 113 -0.86 -19.55 -8.32
CA LEU A 113 -1.83 -19.76 -9.39
C LEU A 113 -1.81 -21.21 -9.82
N VAL A 114 -3.00 -21.81 -10.02
CA VAL A 114 -3.18 -23.15 -10.54
C VAL A 114 -4.23 -23.10 -11.65
N ARG A 115 -3.86 -23.57 -12.83
CA ARG A 115 -4.71 -23.71 -14.00
C ARG A 115 -4.92 -25.19 -14.28
N GLY A 116 -6.17 -25.65 -14.21
CA GLY A 116 -6.61 -26.91 -14.78
C GLY A 116 -7.20 -26.69 -16.17
N ASN A 117 -7.75 -27.74 -16.79
CA ASN A 117 -8.31 -27.66 -18.13
C ASN A 117 -9.52 -26.70 -18.25
N ALA A 118 -10.44 -26.77 -17.28
CA ALA A 118 -11.63 -25.91 -17.20
C ALA A 118 -11.76 -25.17 -15.86
N THR A 119 -10.82 -25.37 -14.94
CA THR A 119 -10.83 -24.78 -13.60
C THR A 119 -9.62 -23.90 -13.38
N PHE A 120 -9.70 -22.93 -12.47
CA PHE A 120 -8.49 -22.31 -11.92
C PHE A 120 -8.67 -21.98 -10.44
N SER A 121 -7.55 -21.81 -9.75
CA SER A 121 -7.46 -21.07 -8.49
C SER A 121 -6.32 -20.10 -8.55
N SER A 122 -6.58 -18.86 -8.15
CA SER A 122 -5.54 -17.88 -7.84
C SER A 122 -5.59 -17.55 -6.36
N LYS A 123 -4.44 -17.45 -5.71
CA LYS A 123 -4.29 -16.95 -4.36
C LYS A 123 -3.29 -15.79 -4.38
N ILE A 124 -3.73 -14.63 -3.91
CA ILE A 124 -2.91 -13.42 -3.79
C ILE A 124 -2.81 -13.06 -2.31
N LYS A 125 -1.60 -13.03 -1.79
CA LYS A 125 -1.32 -12.70 -0.40
C LYS A 125 -0.53 -11.41 -0.30
N THR A 126 -1.08 -10.48 0.47
CA THR A 126 -0.43 -9.22 0.88
C THR A 126 -0.20 -9.23 2.39
N ASP A 127 0.35 -8.14 2.94
CA ASP A 127 0.47 -7.99 4.40
C ASP A 127 -0.89 -7.79 5.09
N VAL A 128 -1.92 -7.42 4.34
CA VAL A 128 -3.25 -7.08 4.88
C VAL A 128 -4.19 -8.29 4.83
N SER A 129 -4.13 -9.04 3.74
CA SER A 129 -5.13 -10.05 3.41
C SER A 129 -4.56 -11.13 2.50
N GLU A 130 -5.18 -12.30 2.56
CA GLU A 130 -5.04 -13.34 1.55
C GLU A 130 -6.37 -13.50 0.83
N ARG A 131 -6.37 -13.29 -0.48
CA ARG A 131 -7.55 -13.35 -1.33
C ARG A 131 -7.41 -14.45 -2.36
N GLU A 132 -8.45 -15.23 -2.53
CA GLU A 132 -8.48 -16.33 -3.50
C GLU A 132 -9.65 -16.16 -4.46
N ALA A 133 -9.45 -16.54 -5.71
CA ALA A 133 -10.51 -16.67 -6.70
C ALA A 133 -10.45 -18.05 -7.33
N TYR A 134 -11.62 -18.61 -7.63
CA TYR A 134 -11.79 -19.93 -8.23
C TYR A 134 -12.76 -19.86 -9.40
N LEU A 135 -12.54 -20.71 -10.39
CA LEU A 135 -13.50 -21.05 -11.43
C LEU A 135 -13.67 -22.56 -11.45
N ASP A 136 -14.91 -23.04 -11.34
CA ASP A 136 -15.23 -24.46 -11.48
C ASP A 136 -15.50 -24.86 -12.94
N GLY A 137 -15.63 -26.16 -13.18
CA GLY A 137 -15.87 -26.71 -14.53
C GLY A 137 -17.25 -26.35 -15.11
N ASP A 138 -18.17 -25.84 -14.29
CA ASP A 138 -19.48 -25.36 -14.70
C ASP A 138 -19.48 -23.85 -15.01
N GLY A 139 -18.34 -23.18 -14.88
CA GLY A 139 -18.17 -21.76 -15.17
C GLY A 139 -18.58 -20.84 -14.02
N ASN A 140 -18.73 -21.34 -12.80
CA ASN A 140 -19.05 -20.52 -11.63
C ASN A 140 -17.80 -19.99 -10.95
N TYR A 141 -17.87 -18.72 -10.54
CA TYR A 141 -16.81 -18.08 -9.78
C TYR A 141 -17.04 -18.19 -8.27
N TYR A 142 -15.94 -18.33 -7.54
CA TYR A 142 -15.93 -18.23 -6.08
C TYR A 142 -14.81 -17.30 -5.66
N VAL A 143 -15.05 -16.51 -4.62
CA VAL A 143 -14.04 -15.63 -4.02
C VAL A 143 -13.95 -15.94 -2.53
N CYS A 144 -12.73 -16.09 -2.05
CA CYS A 144 -12.43 -16.14 -0.63
C CYS A 144 -11.60 -14.94 -0.22
N GLU A 145 -11.85 -14.44 0.98
CA GLU A 145 -11.06 -13.39 1.62
C GLU A 145 -10.70 -13.87 3.03
N ALA A 146 -9.41 -13.84 3.35
CA ALA A 146 -8.88 -14.17 4.66
C ALA A 146 -8.18 -12.96 5.26
N GLN A 147 -8.59 -12.62 6.49
CA GLN A 147 -8.00 -11.56 7.30
C GLN A 147 -7.83 -12.09 8.72
N LYS A 148 -6.63 -11.92 9.28
CA LYS A 148 -6.28 -12.48 10.59
C LYS A 148 -6.53 -14.00 10.58
N GLU A 149 -7.31 -14.53 11.52
CA GLU A 149 -7.61 -15.97 11.63
C GLU A 149 -8.98 -16.34 10.98
N VAL A 150 -9.62 -15.40 10.28
CA VAL A 150 -10.95 -15.60 9.69
C VAL A 150 -10.85 -15.64 8.16
N LYS A 151 -11.29 -16.74 7.57
CA LYS A 151 -11.47 -16.90 6.12
C LYS A 151 -12.94 -17.10 5.80
N LYS A 152 -13.46 -16.32 4.85
CA LYS A 152 -14.81 -16.47 4.32
C LYS A 152 -14.76 -16.66 2.81
N CYS A 153 -15.63 -17.52 2.30
CA CYS A 153 -15.73 -17.82 0.87
C CYS A 153 -17.18 -17.67 0.43
N ALA A 154 -17.40 -17.16 -0.77
CA ALA A 154 -18.73 -17.08 -1.36
C ALA A 154 -18.68 -17.49 -2.83
N ARG A 155 -19.77 -18.09 -3.31
CA ARG A 155 -20.05 -18.18 -4.74
C ARG A 155 -20.48 -16.79 -5.22
N VAL A 156 -19.96 -16.35 -6.35
CA VAL A 156 -20.28 -15.04 -6.93
C VAL A 156 -21.52 -15.20 -7.81
N GLU A 157 -22.64 -14.61 -7.39
CA GLU A 157 -23.90 -14.69 -8.14
C GLU A 157 -24.39 -13.31 -8.58
N ASN A 158 -24.42 -12.33 -7.67
CA ASN A 158 -24.98 -11.00 -7.97
C ASN A 158 -24.02 -9.85 -7.65
N SER A 159 -22.87 -10.13 -7.05
CA SER A 159 -21.82 -9.15 -6.78
C SER A 159 -21.00 -8.82 -8.03
N SER A 160 -21.15 -7.61 -8.56
CA SER A 160 -20.25 -7.11 -9.62
C SER A 160 -18.82 -6.96 -9.12
N THR A 161 -18.62 -6.51 -7.88
CA THR A 161 -17.28 -6.30 -7.31
C THR A 161 -16.49 -7.61 -7.18
N LEU A 162 -17.12 -8.68 -6.66
CA LEU A 162 -16.45 -9.98 -6.56
C LEU A 162 -16.26 -10.61 -7.95
N LEU A 163 -17.19 -10.38 -8.88
CA LEU A 163 -17.06 -10.85 -10.26
C LEU A 163 -15.87 -10.18 -10.97
N ASP A 164 -15.78 -8.86 -10.89
CA ASP A 164 -14.67 -8.09 -11.49
C ASP A 164 -13.32 -8.56 -10.94
N TYR A 165 -13.25 -8.82 -9.62
CA TYR A 165 -12.06 -9.39 -9.01
C TYR A 165 -11.73 -10.79 -9.56
N ALA A 166 -12.72 -11.70 -9.58
CA ALA A 166 -12.51 -13.07 -10.05
C ALA A 166 -12.10 -13.12 -11.54
N VAL A 167 -12.70 -12.27 -12.39
CA VAL A 167 -12.34 -12.10 -13.79
C VAL A 167 -10.94 -11.50 -13.94
N SER A 168 -10.59 -10.48 -13.15
CA SER A 168 -9.24 -9.91 -13.13
C SER A 168 -8.19 -10.96 -12.75
N MET A 169 -8.51 -11.87 -11.82
CA MET A 169 -7.64 -12.98 -11.46
C MET A 169 -7.52 -14.04 -12.55
N ASN A 170 -8.62 -14.35 -13.26
CA ASN A 170 -8.55 -15.21 -14.45
C ASN A 170 -7.61 -14.61 -15.51
N GLY A 171 -7.57 -13.28 -15.65
CA GLY A 171 -6.65 -12.58 -16.56
C GLY A 171 -5.17 -12.64 -16.18
N LYS A 172 -4.82 -13.17 -14.99
CA LYS A 172 -3.41 -13.46 -14.63
C LYS A 172 -2.92 -14.79 -15.21
N PHE A 173 -3.82 -15.62 -15.70
CA PHE A 173 -3.47 -16.85 -16.41
C PHE A 173 -3.21 -16.53 -17.87
N PHE A 174 -2.26 -17.25 -18.48
CA PHE A 174 -2.10 -17.23 -19.91
C PHE A 174 -2.87 -18.40 -20.50
N ASP A 175 -3.39 -18.20 -21.70
CA ASP A 175 -3.83 -19.28 -22.56
C ASP A 175 -3.07 -19.26 -23.89
N GLY A 176 -3.25 -20.30 -24.71
CA GLY A 176 -2.55 -20.40 -25.98
C GLY A 176 -2.91 -19.28 -26.97
N ALA A 177 -4.11 -18.68 -26.87
CA ALA A 177 -4.52 -17.58 -27.74
C ALA A 177 -3.84 -16.26 -27.31
N ASP A 178 -3.74 -16.01 -26.01
CA ASP A 178 -3.05 -14.86 -25.47
C ASP A 178 -1.55 -14.93 -25.75
N ILE A 179 -0.92 -16.10 -25.57
CA ILE A 179 0.49 -16.33 -25.93
C ILE A 179 0.75 -16.04 -27.42
N ALA A 180 -0.14 -16.49 -28.30
CA ALA A 180 0.01 -16.25 -29.73
C ALA A 180 -0.09 -14.76 -30.08
N LYS A 181 -1.03 -14.03 -29.48
CA LYS A 181 -1.17 -12.58 -29.64
C LYS A 181 0.04 -11.82 -29.11
N GLU A 182 0.57 -12.22 -27.96
CA GLU A 182 1.78 -11.60 -27.39
C GLU A 182 3.00 -11.82 -28.29
N LYS A 183 3.15 -13.04 -28.84
CA LYS A 183 4.22 -13.34 -29.80
C LYS A 183 4.11 -12.48 -31.06
N GLU A 184 2.92 -12.34 -31.62
CA GLU A 184 2.69 -11.50 -32.80
C GLU A 184 2.99 -10.02 -32.50
N ARG A 185 2.50 -9.51 -31.36
CA ARG A 185 2.76 -8.15 -30.89
C ARG A 185 4.26 -7.89 -30.73
N ASP A 186 4.96 -8.74 -30.00
CA ASP A 186 6.38 -8.53 -29.70
C ASP A 186 7.22 -8.69 -30.98
N GLY A 187 6.87 -9.64 -31.86
CA GLY A 187 7.48 -9.77 -33.19
C GLY A 187 7.27 -8.53 -34.06
N PHE A 188 6.08 -7.95 -34.05
CA PHE A 188 5.77 -6.70 -34.74
C PHE A 188 6.60 -5.53 -34.19
N LEU A 189 6.70 -5.40 -32.87
CA LEU A 189 7.49 -4.36 -32.21
C LEU A 189 8.99 -4.47 -32.52
N ILE A 190 9.54 -5.69 -32.58
CA ILE A 190 10.94 -5.94 -32.99
C ILE A 190 11.13 -5.53 -34.47
N SER A 191 10.24 -5.98 -35.35
CA SER A 191 10.37 -5.76 -36.81
C SER A 191 10.28 -4.28 -37.20
N ASN A 192 9.58 -3.46 -36.40
CA ASN A 192 9.44 -2.02 -36.62
C ASN A 192 10.39 -1.19 -35.73
N GLY A 193 11.39 -1.80 -35.11
CA GLY A 193 12.42 -1.10 -34.33
C GLY A 193 11.93 -0.45 -33.03
N ALA A 194 10.70 -0.76 -32.59
CA ALA A 194 10.13 -0.28 -31.34
C ALA A 194 10.68 -1.05 -30.13
N ILE A 195 11.11 -2.30 -30.31
CA ILE A 195 11.93 -3.04 -29.34
C ILE A 195 13.41 -2.96 -29.75
N GLU A 196 14.27 -2.54 -28.82
CA GLU A 196 15.72 -2.50 -29.01
C GLU A 196 16.42 -3.27 -27.88
N PHE A 197 17.11 -4.35 -28.22
CA PHE A 197 17.80 -5.20 -27.24
C PHE A 197 19.04 -4.50 -26.67
N ILE A 198 19.22 -4.62 -25.36
CA ILE A 198 20.31 -4.00 -24.60
C ILE A 198 21.26 -5.10 -24.14
N GLY A 199 22.52 -5.01 -24.54
CA GLY A 199 23.54 -5.99 -24.16
C GLY A 199 23.36 -7.35 -24.83
N GLY A 200 24.05 -8.37 -24.31
CA GLY A 200 23.99 -9.75 -24.79
C GLY A 200 23.01 -10.63 -24.02
N VAL A 201 23.03 -11.93 -24.30
CA VAL A 201 22.33 -12.94 -23.49
C VAL A 201 23.22 -13.35 -22.33
N GLU A 202 22.71 -13.28 -21.11
CA GLU A 202 23.43 -13.74 -19.90
C GLU A 202 22.79 -15.02 -19.37
N LYS A 203 23.60 -16.02 -18.99
CA LYS A 203 23.09 -17.22 -18.29
C LYS A 203 23.08 -16.95 -16.79
N LYS A 204 21.92 -17.15 -16.16
CA LYS A 204 21.71 -16.93 -14.72
C LYS A 204 20.96 -18.09 -14.08
N GLU A 205 20.95 -18.10 -12.76
CA GLU A 205 20.10 -18.95 -11.94
C GLU A 205 19.32 -18.04 -11.00
N VAL A 206 17.99 -18.18 -10.97
CA VAL A 206 17.09 -17.40 -10.12
C VAL A 206 16.27 -18.39 -9.31
N ASP A 207 16.41 -18.36 -7.99
CA ASP A 207 15.73 -19.28 -7.06
C ASP A 207 15.82 -20.77 -7.48
N GLY A 208 17.00 -21.19 -7.97
CA GLY A 208 17.26 -22.55 -8.44
C GLY A 208 16.83 -22.84 -9.89
N ILE A 209 16.26 -21.86 -10.60
CA ILE A 209 15.82 -22.00 -11.99
C ILE A 209 16.91 -21.43 -12.92
N ALA A 210 17.56 -22.31 -13.69
CA ALA A 210 18.48 -21.90 -14.74
C ALA A 210 17.74 -21.19 -15.88
N CYS A 211 18.21 -20.00 -16.26
CA CYS A 211 17.55 -19.16 -17.25
C CYS A 211 18.52 -18.36 -18.11
N SER A 212 18.00 -17.83 -19.23
CA SER A 212 18.71 -16.93 -20.14
C SER A 212 18.13 -15.53 -20.01
N GLU A 213 18.90 -14.61 -19.45
CA GLU A 213 18.51 -13.22 -19.29
C GLU A 213 18.76 -12.42 -20.56
N ILE A 214 17.76 -11.63 -20.92
CA ILE A 214 17.84 -10.60 -21.93
C ILE A 214 17.29 -9.29 -21.36
N ALA A 215 17.81 -8.17 -21.85
CA ALA A 215 17.27 -6.85 -21.59
C ALA A 215 16.89 -6.18 -22.91
N TYR A 216 15.84 -5.36 -22.90
CA TYR A 216 15.41 -4.60 -24.06
C TYR A 216 14.64 -3.36 -23.66
N SER A 217 14.72 -2.32 -24.48
CA SER A 217 13.88 -1.14 -24.36
C SER A 217 12.68 -1.20 -25.30
N VAL A 218 11.58 -0.55 -24.91
CA VAL A 218 10.39 -0.36 -25.75
C VAL A 218 10.16 1.13 -25.95
N ASP A 219 10.14 1.60 -27.19
CA ASP A 219 9.79 2.97 -27.54
C ASP A 219 8.69 3.01 -28.61
N LEU A 220 7.44 3.12 -28.16
CA LEU A 220 6.26 3.16 -29.03
C LEU A 220 6.22 4.44 -29.89
N ARG A 221 7.02 5.46 -29.59
CA ARG A 221 7.09 6.70 -30.40
C ARG A 221 7.88 6.51 -31.68
N LYS A 222 8.61 5.39 -31.81
CA LYS A 222 9.27 4.99 -33.07
C LYS A 222 8.26 4.46 -34.09
N LEU A 223 7.05 4.08 -33.66
CA LEU A 223 6.01 3.56 -34.55
C LEU A 223 5.27 4.67 -35.28
N THR A 224 4.87 4.40 -36.52
CA THR A 224 3.97 5.27 -37.29
C THR A 224 2.54 5.23 -36.73
N VAL A 225 1.71 6.19 -37.11
CA VAL A 225 0.28 6.21 -36.72
C VAL A 225 -0.45 4.94 -37.16
N GLY A 226 -0.13 4.43 -38.36
CA GLY A 226 -0.70 3.18 -38.86
C GLY A 226 -0.26 1.95 -38.05
N GLU A 227 1.02 1.90 -37.67
CA GLU A 227 1.56 0.84 -36.82
C GLU A 227 0.99 0.86 -35.41
N LEU A 228 0.80 2.04 -34.81
CA LEU A 228 0.09 2.18 -33.54
C LEU A 228 -1.34 1.66 -33.63
N ALA A 229 -2.04 1.91 -34.74
CA ALA A 229 -3.40 1.42 -34.95
C ALA A 229 -3.48 -0.12 -35.01
N VAL A 230 -2.44 -0.80 -35.53
CA VAL A 230 -2.35 -2.29 -35.48
C VAL A 230 -2.33 -2.80 -34.04
N LEU A 231 -1.72 -2.03 -33.13
CA LEU A 231 -1.68 -2.33 -31.69
C LEU A 231 -2.93 -1.85 -30.94
N GLY A 232 -3.92 -1.27 -31.64
CA GLY A 232 -5.09 -0.66 -31.02
C GLY A 232 -4.79 0.64 -30.26
N LEU A 233 -3.69 1.32 -30.61
CA LEU A 233 -3.22 2.54 -29.96
C LEU A 233 -3.36 3.76 -30.87
N THR A 234 -3.48 4.92 -30.24
CA THR A 234 -3.44 6.24 -30.88
C THR A 234 -2.18 7.00 -30.46
N PRO A 235 -1.73 8.00 -31.22
CA PRO A 235 -0.61 8.85 -30.80
C PRO A 235 -0.87 9.62 -29.50
N SER A 236 -2.13 9.79 -29.10
CA SER A 236 -2.55 10.41 -27.85
C SER A 236 -2.67 9.44 -26.67
N ASP A 237 -2.51 8.13 -26.91
CA ASP A 237 -2.65 7.14 -25.84
C ASP A 237 -1.64 7.39 -24.73
N PRO A 238 -2.04 7.31 -23.45
CA PRO A 238 -1.13 7.51 -22.34
C PRO A 238 0.13 6.64 -22.44
N ALA A 239 0.01 5.40 -22.92
CA ALA A 239 1.11 4.47 -23.17
C ALA A 239 2.21 5.06 -24.08
N VAL A 240 1.84 5.92 -25.03
CA VAL A 240 2.74 6.54 -26.01
C VAL A 240 3.31 7.87 -25.51
N VAL A 241 2.50 8.69 -24.82
CA VAL A 241 2.88 10.07 -24.47
C VAL A 241 3.31 10.28 -23.02
N GLN A 242 2.79 9.50 -22.07
CA GLN A 242 3.06 9.72 -20.63
C GLN A 242 4.22 8.89 -20.09
N PHE A 243 4.54 7.78 -20.77
CA PHE A 243 5.55 6.85 -20.33
C PHE A 243 6.75 6.87 -21.27
N SER A 244 7.95 6.78 -20.71
CA SER A 244 9.19 6.72 -21.47
C SER A 244 10.20 5.80 -20.81
N GLU A 245 11.25 5.42 -21.55
CA GLU A 245 12.35 4.60 -21.03
C GLU A 245 11.86 3.27 -20.45
N PHE A 246 10.91 2.61 -21.14
CA PHE A 246 10.52 1.24 -20.79
C PHE A 246 11.72 0.34 -21.01
N VAL A 247 12.30 -0.18 -19.93
CA VAL A 247 13.39 -1.15 -19.98
C VAL A 247 12.89 -2.42 -19.29
N TRP A 248 12.80 -3.48 -20.07
CA TRP A 248 12.50 -4.82 -19.58
C TRP A 248 13.79 -5.60 -19.36
N THR A 249 13.80 -6.43 -18.32
CA THR A 249 14.81 -7.46 -18.10
C THR A 249 14.08 -8.75 -17.79
N ARG A 250 14.28 -9.80 -18.59
CA ARG A 250 13.57 -11.07 -18.43
C ARG A 250 14.55 -12.23 -18.48
N CYS A 251 14.49 -13.10 -17.49
CA CYS A 251 15.28 -14.33 -17.45
C CYS A 251 14.42 -15.55 -17.78
N PHE A 252 14.47 -16.00 -19.02
CA PHE A 252 13.62 -17.08 -19.52
C PHE A 252 14.20 -18.46 -19.22
N ALA A 253 13.43 -19.31 -18.55
CA ALA A 253 13.74 -20.72 -18.37
C ALA A 253 13.51 -21.50 -19.67
N GLU A 254 13.94 -22.76 -19.72
CA GLU A 254 13.74 -23.63 -20.89
C GLU A 254 12.26 -23.86 -21.21
N SER A 255 11.39 -23.85 -20.19
CA SER A 255 9.93 -23.91 -20.34
C SER A 255 9.32 -22.69 -21.05
N GLY A 256 10.10 -21.64 -21.30
CA GLY A 256 9.63 -20.35 -21.83
C GLY A 256 9.06 -19.41 -20.77
N ILE A 257 8.86 -19.85 -19.53
CA ILE A 257 8.43 -18.94 -18.47
C ILE A 257 9.61 -18.05 -18.03
N ALA A 258 9.35 -16.78 -17.73
CA ALA A 258 10.35 -15.91 -17.13
C ALA A 258 10.51 -16.24 -15.63
N ALA A 259 11.67 -16.76 -15.24
CA ALA A 259 12.05 -16.97 -13.84
C ALA A 259 12.17 -15.64 -13.08
N LYS A 260 12.54 -14.57 -13.80
CA LYS A 260 12.53 -13.20 -13.29
C LYS A 260 12.08 -12.24 -14.37
N THR A 261 11.25 -11.28 -14.00
CA THR A 261 10.85 -10.14 -14.82
C THR A 261 11.13 -8.86 -14.06
N GLY A 262 11.87 -7.95 -14.67
CA GLY A 262 12.07 -6.59 -14.22
C GLY A 262 11.53 -5.62 -15.27
N LEU A 263 10.90 -4.54 -14.81
CA LEU A 263 10.48 -3.43 -15.64
C LEU A 263 10.83 -2.13 -14.94
N SER A 264 11.55 -1.25 -15.64
CA SER A 264 11.78 0.14 -15.27
C SER A 264 11.12 1.04 -16.30
N TYR A 265 10.41 2.09 -15.88
CA TYR A 265 9.87 3.11 -16.77
C TYR A 265 9.78 4.47 -16.07
N LYS A 266 9.70 5.55 -16.85
CA LYS A 266 9.45 6.91 -16.34
C LYS A 266 8.02 7.35 -16.61
N ARG A 267 7.38 7.98 -15.63
CA ARG A 267 6.11 8.70 -15.79
C ARG A 267 6.18 10.03 -15.06
N GLY A 268 6.06 11.13 -15.80
CA GLY A 268 6.20 12.49 -15.23
C GLY A 268 7.58 12.73 -14.61
N GLY A 269 8.64 12.14 -15.18
CA GLY A 269 10.02 12.25 -14.69
C GLY A 269 10.37 11.34 -13.50
N VAL A 270 9.38 10.70 -12.86
CA VAL A 270 9.59 9.75 -11.77
C VAL A 270 9.83 8.36 -12.36
N VAL A 271 10.87 7.68 -11.89
CA VAL A 271 11.18 6.29 -12.27
C VAL A 271 10.36 5.34 -11.41
N TYR A 272 9.69 4.41 -12.06
CA TYR A 272 8.94 3.32 -11.45
C TYR A 272 9.62 2.01 -11.79
N ASN A 273 9.74 1.14 -10.78
CA ASN A 273 10.29 -0.19 -10.94
C ASN A 273 9.22 -1.21 -10.56
N TYR A 274 9.17 -2.29 -11.32
CA TYR A 274 8.41 -3.50 -11.05
C TYR A 274 9.37 -4.69 -11.14
N SER A 275 9.22 -5.63 -10.22
CA SER A 275 9.95 -6.90 -10.26
C SER A 275 9.00 -8.03 -9.96
N GLN A 276 9.21 -9.16 -10.62
CA GLN A 276 8.54 -10.43 -10.36
C GLN A 276 9.59 -11.53 -10.37
N THR A 277 9.57 -12.37 -9.36
CA THR A 277 10.46 -13.53 -9.25
C THR A 277 9.62 -14.79 -9.08
N MET A 278 9.80 -15.74 -9.99
CA MET A 278 9.14 -17.04 -9.97
C MET A 278 9.89 -17.99 -9.06
N SER A 279 9.19 -18.69 -8.17
CA SER A 279 9.75 -19.75 -7.34
C SER A 279 9.35 -21.15 -7.82
N VAL A 280 8.19 -21.28 -8.47
CA VAL A 280 7.67 -22.58 -8.94
C VAL A 280 7.01 -22.40 -10.31
N PHE A 281 7.30 -23.32 -11.23
CA PHE A 281 6.52 -23.53 -12.44
C PHE A 281 6.46 -25.03 -12.76
N GLU A 282 5.26 -25.60 -12.72
CA GLU A 282 5.00 -27.03 -12.95
C GLU A 282 3.90 -27.16 -13.99
N SER A 283 4.06 -28.04 -14.98
CA SER A 283 3.03 -28.33 -15.99
C SER A 283 2.30 -29.63 -15.67
N GLY A 284 1.04 -29.76 -16.12
CA GLY A 284 0.23 -30.97 -15.94
C GLY A 284 -0.35 -31.13 -14.53
N VAL A 285 -0.75 -30.03 -13.88
CA VAL A 285 -1.30 -30.03 -12.54
C VAL A 285 -2.80 -30.35 -12.57
N GLN A 286 -3.26 -31.14 -11.58
CA GLN A 286 -4.66 -31.59 -11.49
C GLN A 286 -5.65 -30.46 -11.16
N ASP A 287 -6.92 -30.77 -11.41
CA ASP A 287 -8.07 -29.89 -11.19
C ASP A 287 -8.12 -29.28 -9.78
N VAL A 288 -8.66 -28.08 -9.73
CA VAL A 288 -8.75 -27.26 -8.53
C VAL A 288 -10.04 -27.59 -7.77
N ALA A 289 -9.91 -27.92 -6.49
CA ALA A 289 -11.05 -28.08 -5.60
C ALA A 289 -11.63 -26.71 -5.21
N VAL A 290 -12.94 -26.53 -5.43
CA VAL A 290 -13.67 -25.35 -4.97
C VAL A 290 -13.74 -25.28 -3.44
N PRO A 291 -13.79 -24.07 -2.85
CA PRO A 291 -13.89 -23.93 -1.40
C PRO A 291 -15.25 -24.43 -0.87
N SER A 292 -15.23 -25.12 0.26
CA SER A 292 -16.43 -25.49 1.02
C SER A 292 -16.79 -24.41 2.05
N GLY A 293 -17.98 -24.50 2.68
CA GLY A 293 -18.37 -23.60 3.77
C GLY A 293 -18.70 -22.18 3.29
N LEU A 294 -19.44 -22.09 2.18
CA LEU A 294 -19.78 -20.82 1.56
C LEU A 294 -20.71 -19.98 2.46
N VAL A 295 -20.43 -18.68 2.54
CA VAL A 295 -21.24 -17.67 3.21
C VAL A 295 -21.92 -16.76 2.18
N ASN A 296 -22.70 -15.78 2.65
CA ASN A 296 -23.30 -14.78 1.77
C ASN A 296 -22.23 -13.90 1.11
N GLU A 297 -22.39 -13.58 -0.18
CA GLU A 297 -21.44 -12.74 -0.94
C GLU A 297 -21.18 -11.37 -0.29
N LYS A 298 -22.19 -10.77 0.38
CA LYS A 298 -22.04 -9.48 1.07
C LYS A 298 -21.06 -9.53 2.24
N GLU A 299 -20.91 -10.69 2.88
CA GLU A 299 -19.93 -10.84 3.97
C GLU A 299 -18.50 -10.83 3.42
N VAL A 300 -18.28 -11.46 2.26
CA VAL A 300 -16.99 -11.46 1.57
C VAL A 300 -16.70 -10.07 0.98
N GLU A 301 -17.69 -9.42 0.35
CA GLU A 301 -17.56 -8.03 -0.13
C GLU A 301 -17.15 -7.07 0.98
N ALA A 302 -17.75 -7.19 2.18
CA ALA A 302 -17.40 -6.33 3.30
C ALA A 302 -15.94 -6.54 3.75
N MET A 303 -15.44 -7.78 3.74
CA MET A 303 -14.03 -8.06 4.03
C MET A 303 -13.13 -7.52 2.92
N VAL A 304 -13.47 -7.74 1.65
CA VAL A 304 -12.75 -7.21 0.49
C VAL A 304 -12.65 -5.68 0.56
N ALA A 305 -13.75 -4.98 0.81
CA ALA A 305 -13.76 -3.53 0.97
C ALA A 305 -12.89 -3.05 2.15
N ALA A 306 -12.88 -3.79 3.26
CA ALA A 306 -12.03 -3.47 4.40
C ALA A 306 -10.53 -3.59 4.06
N SER A 307 -10.11 -4.66 3.37
CA SER A 307 -8.70 -4.82 2.95
C SER A 307 -8.29 -3.77 1.91
N GLU A 308 -9.16 -3.46 0.95
CA GLU A 308 -8.90 -2.44 -0.07
C GLU A 308 -8.75 -1.05 0.52
N LYS A 309 -9.54 -0.73 1.56
CA LYS A 309 -9.37 0.52 2.31
C LYS A 309 -7.96 0.60 2.92
N VAL A 310 -7.47 -0.46 3.58
CA VAL A 310 -6.13 -0.48 4.17
C VAL A 310 -5.05 -0.36 3.10
N ASN A 311 -5.16 -1.08 1.98
CA ASN A 311 -4.22 -1.01 0.87
C ASN A 311 -4.18 0.41 0.24
N ALA A 312 -5.33 1.07 0.10
CA ALA A 312 -5.39 2.45 -0.37
C ALA A 312 -4.71 3.43 0.61
N GLU A 313 -4.87 3.22 1.92
CA GLU A 313 -4.18 4.01 2.94
C GLU A 313 -2.66 3.80 2.88
N PHE A 314 -2.19 2.57 2.65
CA PHE A 314 -0.76 2.30 2.41
C PHE A 314 -0.23 3.04 1.19
N ALA A 315 -0.91 2.91 0.06
CA ALA A 315 -0.52 3.60 -1.17
C ALA A 315 -0.49 5.14 -1.00
N ASN A 316 -1.35 5.69 -0.13
CA ASN A 316 -1.33 7.11 0.20
C ASN A 316 -0.12 7.46 1.09
N CYS A 317 0.20 6.66 2.10
CA CYS A 317 1.37 6.91 2.95
C CYS A 317 2.70 6.87 2.16
N GLU A 318 2.86 5.92 1.23
CA GLU A 318 4.06 5.80 0.38
C GLU A 318 4.32 7.01 -0.52
N ARG A 319 3.29 7.82 -0.80
CA ARG A 319 3.43 9.05 -1.61
C ARG A 319 3.85 10.27 -0.78
N THR A 320 3.89 10.16 0.54
CA THR A 320 4.26 11.27 1.44
C THR A 320 5.75 11.27 1.71
N GLN A 321 6.32 12.46 2.02
CA GLN A 321 7.73 12.57 2.43
C GLN A 321 8.01 11.90 3.79
N THR A 322 6.96 11.62 4.56
CA THR A 322 7.01 11.09 5.93
C THR A 322 6.17 9.82 6.06
N ALA A 323 6.39 8.83 5.18
CA ALA A 323 5.59 7.60 5.12
C ALA A 323 5.47 6.90 6.48
N GLU A 324 6.57 6.81 7.25
CA GLU A 324 6.56 6.19 8.59
C GLU A 324 5.66 6.91 9.60
N ALA A 325 5.62 8.25 9.57
CA ALA A 325 4.73 9.02 10.44
C ALA A 325 3.26 8.82 10.04
N CYS A 326 2.99 8.76 8.72
CA CYS A 326 1.67 8.42 8.20
C CYS A 326 1.22 7.03 8.68
N TYR A 327 2.10 6.03 8.60
CA TYR A 327 1.80 4.68 9.09
C TYR A 327 1.49 4.66 10.59
N MET A 328 2.29 5.35 11.41
CA MET A 328 2.04 5.43 12.85
C MET A 328 0.70 6.10 13.18
N GLU A 329 0.38 7.20 12.51
CA GLU A 329 -0.91 7.87 12.66
C GLU A 329 -2.08 6.94 12.28
N LYS A 330 -1.98 6.26 11.13
CA LYS A 330 -3.01 5.31 10.68
C LYS A 330 -3.16 4.13 11.64
N ALA A 331 -2.06 3.62 12.17
CA ALA A 331 -2.08 2.55 13.17
C ALA A 331 -2.92 2.97 14.38
N ILE A 332 -2.60 4.12 14.98
CA ILE A 332 -3.25 4.63 16.20
C ILE A 332 -4.72 4.94 15.95
N ASN A 333 -5.03 5.69 14.88
CA ASN A 333 -6.39 6.12 14.58
C ASN A 333 -7.34 4.96 14.23
N ASN A 334 -6.81 3.92 13.59
CA ASN A 334 -7.61 2.76 13.19
C ASN A 334 -7.54 1.61 14.21
N GLY A 335 -6.61 1.64 15.17
CA GLY A 335 -6.33 0.52 16.07
C GLY A 335 -5.84 -0.74 15.34
N GLU A 336 -5.15 -0.59 14.21
CA GLU A 336 -4.73 -1.70 13.35
C GLU A 336 -3.19 -1.85 13.31
N PRO A 337 -2.62 -2.96 13.81
CA PRO A 337 -1.17 -3.16 13.88
C PRO A 337 -0.47 -3.34 12.53
N VAL A 338 -1.24 -3.67 11.48
CA VAL A 338 -0.68 -3.93 10.14
C VAL A 338 0.06 -2.70 9.60
N TYR A 339 -0.34 -1.49 10.00
CA TYR A 339 0.36 -0.25 9.63
C TYR A 339 1.75 -0.15 10.25
N CYS A 340 1.94 -0.58 11.51
CA CYS A 340 3.25 -0.56 12.15
C CYS A 340 4.26 -1.46 11.42
N GLY A 341 3.81 -2.59 10.86
CA GLY A 341 4.65 -3.52 10.10
C GLY A 341 5.32 -2.90 8.86
N ARG A 342 4.81 -1.77 8.36
CA ARG A 342 5.38 -1.03 7.22
C ARG A 342 6.49 -0.04 7.60
N ILE A 343 6.70 0.22 8.89
CA ILE A 343 7.76 1.09 9.36
C ILE A 343 9.10 0.35 9.28
N LYS A 344 10.04 0.90 8.50
CA LYS A 344 11.33 0.25 8.19
C LYS A 344 12.27 0.34 9.38
N GLU A 345 12.33 1.50 10.04
CA GLU A 345 13.16 1.69 11.22
C GLU A 345 12.61 0.91 12.42
N ALA A 346 13.38 -0.06 12.91
CA ALA A 346 12.93 -1.00 13.93
C ALA A 346 12.47 -0.31 15.23
N GLU A 347 13.19 0.70 15.70
CA GLU A 347 12.83 1.43 16.92
C GLU A 347 11.49 2.18 16.78
N LYS A 348 11.25 2.84 15.65
CA LYS A 348 9.98 3.53 15.38
C LYS A 348 8.82 2.54 15.21
N ARG A 349 9.08 1.41 14.54
CA ARG A 349 8.10 0.33 14.41
C ARG A 349 7.68 -0.21 15.77
N ASP A 350 8.65 -0.46 16.64
CA ASP A 350 8.40 -0.94 18.00
C ASP A 350 7.60 0.09 18.82
N LYS A 351 7.94 1.38 18.74
CA LYS A 351 7.15 2.46 19.36
C LYS A 351 5.71 2.51 18.83
N CYS A 352 5.50 2.26 17.55
CA CYS A 352 4.16 2.17 16.96
C CYS A 352 3.37 1.01 17.58
N TYR A 353 3.96 -0.19 17.70
CA TYR A 353 3.30 -1.32 18.36
C TYR A 353 2.99 -1.04 19.84
N ILE A 354 3.92 -0.43 20.58
CA ILE A 354 3.72 -0.05 21.99
C ILE A 354 2.55 0.92 22.13
N ALA A 355 2.42 1.91 21.24
CA ALA A 355 1.30 2.85 21.25
C ALA A 355 -0.07 2.17 21.06
N LEU A 356 -0.11 1.00 20.42
CA LEU A 356 -1.35 0.23 20.20
C LEU A 356 -1.77 -0.64 21.38
N VAL A 357 -0.89 -0.89 22.36
CA VAL A 357 -1.15 -1.78 23.50
C VAL A 357 -2.43 -1.38 24.27
N LYS A 358 -2.73 -0.08 24.34
CA LYS A 358 -3.90 0.45 25.06
C LYS A 358 -5.18 0.48 24.21
N ILE A 359 -5.09 0.20 22.91
CA ILE A 359 -6.18 0.40 21.94
C ILE A 359 -6.75 -0.95 21.47
N VAL A 360 -5.92 -1.96 21.31
CA VAL A 360 -6.32 -3.22 20.67
C VAL A 360 -6.84 -4.27 21.65
N LYS A 361 -7.61 -5.24 21.12
CA LYS A 361 -8.22 -6.31 21.92
C LYS A 361 -7.23 -7.38 22.38
N GLU A 362 -6.19 -7.67 21.60
CA GLU A 362 -5.20 -8.71 21.87
C GLU A 362 -3.76 -8.14 21.91
N PRO A 363 -3.46 -7.21 22.84
CA PRO A 363 -2.20 -6.48 22.84
C PRO A 363 -0.96 -7.36 23.12
N ALA A 364 -1.13 -8.51 23.77
CA ALA A 364 -0.02 -9.44 24.02
C ALA A 364 0.65 -9.95 22.73
N LYS A 365 -0.14 -10.26 21.68
CA LYS A 365 0.41 -10.69 20.38
C LYS A 365 1.25 -9.59 19.72
N MET A 366 1.02 -8.33 20.05
CA MET A 366 1.81 -7.21 19.53
C MET A 366 3.20 -7.14 20.16
N CYS A 367 3.30 -7.31 21.48
CA CYS A 367 4.59 -7.32 22.16
C CYS A 367 5.49 -8.49 21.72
N ASP A 368 4.91 -9.58 21.20
CA ASP A 368 5.69 -10.65 20.58
C ASP A 368 6.32 -10.26 19.22
N ALA A 369 5.73 -9.30 18.52
CA ALA A 369 6.25 -8.75 17.26
C ALA A 369 7.26 -7.61 17.44
N VAL A 370 7.39 -7.08 18.66
CA VAL A 370 8.38 -6.04 19.02
C VAL A 370 9.76 -6.67 19.18
N ALA A 371 10.78 -6.05 18.56
CA ALA A 371 12.13 -6.63 18.50
C ALA A 371 13.10 -6.03 19.54
N LEU A 372 13.25 -4.71 19.54
CA LEU A 372 14.21 -3.95 20.36
C LEU A 372 13.61 -3.52 21.70
N LEU A 373 12.34 -3.10 21.71
CA LEU A 373 11.68 -2.54 22.90
C LEU A 373 10.68 -3.53 23.53
N LYS A 374 11.01 -4.83 23.49
CA LYS A 374 10.08 -5.90 23.88
C LYS A 374 9.71 -5.84 25.36
N ASP A 375 10.69 -5.56 26.21
CA ASP A 375 10.50 -5.40 27.65
C ASP A 375 9.67 -4.15 27.98
N ASP A 376 9.91 -3.03 27.29
CA ASP A 376 9.09 -1.81 27.41
C ASP A 376 7.63 -2.07 26.99
N CYS A 377 7.41 -2.84 25.91
CA CYS A 377 6.07 -3.21 25.48
C CYS A 377 5.33 -4.01 26.54
N TYR A 378 6.00 -5.00 27.15
CA TYR A 378 5.41 -5.81 28.20
C TYR A 378 5.16 -5.02 29.49
N ALA A 379 6.04 -4.07 29.83
CA ALA A 379 5.81 -3.17 30.95
C ALA A 379 4.56 -2.28 30.73
N GLU A 380 4.42 -1.68 29.55
CA GLU A 380 3.22 -0.90 29.19
C GLU A 380 1.96 -1.76 29.15
N LEU A 381 2.05 -3.02 28.70
CA LEU A 381 0.93 -3.96 28.71
C LEU A 381 0.51 -4.32 30.13
N ALA A 382 1.47 -4.58 31.02
CA ALA A 382 1.22 -4.87 32.42
C ALA A 382 0.52 -3.68 33.10
N ASP A 383 0.98 -2.45 32.84
CA ASP A 383 0.33 -1.24 33.34
C ASP A 383 -1.08 -1.04 32.77
N ALA A 384 -1.27 -1.26 31.47
CA ALA A 384 -2.57 -1.09 30.82
C ALA A 384 -3.62 -2.10 31.29
N THR A 385 -3.22 -3.34 31.58
CA THR A 385 -4.11 -4.42 32.00
C THR A 385 -4.21 -4.59 33.51
N LYS A 386 -3.30 -3.95 34.27
CA LYS A 386 -3.10 -4.17 35.71
C LYS A 386 -2.83 -5.64 36.06
N ASP A 387 -2.26 -6.40 35.13
CA ASP A 387 -1.94 -7.81 35.31
C ASP A 387 -0.44 -7.99 35.60
N LYS A 388 -0.11 -8.20 36.88
CA LYS A 388 1.27 -8.42 37.34
C LYS A 388 1.92 -9.67 36.72
N THR A 389 1.14 -10.63 36.24
CA THR A 389 1.70 -11.83 35.59
C THR A 389 2.42 -11.48 34.28
N VAL A 390 2.05 -10.36 33.63
CA VAL A 390 2.70 -9.85 32.43
C VAL A 390 4.16 -9.44 32.70
N CYS A 391 4.48 -8.90 33.88
CA CYS A 391 5.86 -8.56 34.25
C CYS A 391 6.80 -9.78 34.19
N GLY A 392 6.27 -11.00 34.36
CA GLY A 392 7.06 -12.24 34.24
C GLY A 392 7.60 -12.50 32.83
N LYS A 393 7.08 -11.81 31.80
CA LYS A 393 7.57 -11.90 30.42
C LYS A 393 8.74 -10.96 30.13
N ILE A 394 9.04 -10.03 31.03
CA ILE A 394 10.13 -9.07 30.90
C ILE A 394 11.45 -9.77 31.21
N VAL A 395 12.41 -9.65 30.28
CA VAL A 395 13.73 -10.30 30.38
C VAL A 395 14.69 -9.47 31.23
N ASP A 396 14.76 -8.15 31.00
CA ASP A 396 15.57 -7.25 31.80
C ASP A 396 15.09 -7.21 33.26
N GLU A 397 15.98 -7.54 34.19
CA GLU A 397 15.66 -7.65 35.61
C GLU A 397 15.22 -6.30 36.21
N MET A 398 15.86 -5.20 35.80
CA MET A 398 15.55 -3.88 36.34
C MET A 398 14.18 -3.43 35.88
N ILE A 399 13.85 -3.61 34.59
CA ILE A 399 12.53 -3.29 34.05
C ILE A 399 11.47 -4.21 34.67
N ARG A 400 11.77 -5.49 34.84
CA ARG A 400 10.84 -6.44 35.47
C ARG A 400 10.55 -6.08 36.92
N GLN A 401 11.57 -5.73 37.69
CA GLN A 401 11.40 -5.29 39.07
C GLN A 401 10.56 -4.00 39.12
N ALA A 402 10.89 -3.01 38.29
CA ALA A 402 10.12 -1.77 38.19
C ALA A 402 8.66 -2.03 37.83
N CYS A 403 8.39 -2.93 36.88
CA CYS A 403 7.03 -3.37 36.51
C CYS A 403 6.29 -4.00 37.71
N ASN A 404 6.94 -4.92 38.42
CA ASN A 404 6.35 -5.59 39.58
C ASN A 404 6.01 -4.61 40.71
N THR A 405 6.91 -3.66 40.98
CA THR A 405 6.70 -2.60 41.98
C THR A 405 5.60 -1.63 41.56
N ALA A 406 5.55 -1.22 40.29
CA ALA A 406 4.54 -0.28 39.78
C ALA A 406 3.11 -0.83 39.83
N LEU A 407 2.95 -2.16 39.90
CA LEU A 407 1.66 -2.84 40.03
C LEU A 407 1.33 -3.27 41.46
N GLU A 408 2.20 -3.01 42.44
CA GLU A 408 1.84 -3.22 43.84
C GLU A 408 0.83 -2.15 44.28
N PRO A 409 -0.23 -2.55 44.99
CA PRO A 409 -1.16 -1.58 45.55
C PRO A 409 -0.41 -0.71 46.56
N GLU A 410 -0.50 0.60 46.38
CA GLU A 410 -0.01 1.62 47.29
C GLU A 410 -0.75 1.59 48.64
N CYS A 411 -1.98 1.06 48.64
CA CYS A 411 -2.87 0.95 49.80
C CYS A 411 -3.81 -0.26 49.67
N GLU A 412 -4.25 -0.81 50.80
CA GLU A 412 -5.34 -1.80 50.83
C GLU A 412 -6.65 -1.17 51.35
N THR A 413 -6.52 -0.17 52.23
CA THR A 413 -7.62 0.47 52.94
C THR A 413 -7.39 1.97 53.05
N ASP A 414 -8.45 2.74 53.33
CA ASP A 414 -8.35 4.20 53.49
C ASP A 414 -7.34 4.62 54.56
N VAL A 415 -7.09 3.79 55.57
CA VAL A 415 -6.15 4.12 56.66
C VAL A 415 -4.68 4.06 56.25
N ASP A 416 -4.39 3.46 55.08
CA ASP A 416 -3.07 3.41 54.47
C ASP A 416 -2.74 4.70 53.70
N CYS A 417 -3.74 5.57 53.51
CA CYS A 417 -3.59 6.85 52.84
C CYS A 417 -3.61 8.01 53.82
N ALA A 418 -2.91 9.08 53.48
CA ALA A 418 -2.93 10.31 54.25
C ALA A 418 -2.75 11.54 53.34
N THR A 419 -3.27 12.66 53.82
CA THR A 419 -3.10 13.96 53.17
C THR A 419 -1.67 14.46 53.39
N GLY A 420 -1.07 15.01 52.33
CA GLY A 420 0.31 15.49 52.33
C GLY A 420 0.50 16.72 51.43
N GLY A 421 1.74 17.20 51.38
CA GLY A 421 2.10 18.46 50.69
C GLY A 421 1.86 19.70 51.56
N CYS A 422 2.57 20.79 51.26
CA CYS A 422 2.56 22.01 52.07
C CYS A 422 1.18 22.68 52.18
N SER A 423 0.33 22.47 51.18
CA SER A 423 -1.04 22.97 51.12
C SER A 423 -2.07 21.83 51.24
N GLY A 424 -1.70 20.65 51.75
CA GLY A 424 -2.62 19.51 51.92
C GLY A 424 -3.29 19.07 50.61
N GLN A 425 -2.63 19.29 49.48
CA GLN A 425 -3.18 19.11 48.14
C GLN A 425 -2.98 17.68 47.60
N LEU A 426 -2.16 16.86 48.25
CA LEU A 426 -1.87 15.50 47.83
C LEU A 426 -2.55 14.49 48.75
N CYS A 427 -3.03 13.38 48.17
CA CYS A 427 -3.40 12.17 48.90
C CYS A 427 -2.38 11.09 48.50
N LEU A 428 -1.64 10.57 49.47
CA LEU A 428 -0.47 9.70 49.24
C LEU A 428 -0.47 8.54 50.23
N PRO A 429 0.35 7.50 50.01
CA PRO A 429 0.64 6.51 51.04
C PRO A 429 1.07 7.18 52.34
N LYS A 430 0.53 6.71 53.46
CA LYS A 430 0.72 7.33 54.77
C LYS A 430 2.18 7.48 55.18
N GLY A 431 3.04 6.53 54.78
CA GLY A 431 4.48 6.60 55.02
C GLY A 431 5.20 7.72 54.25
N GLU A 432 4.65 8.14 53.12
CA GLU A 432 5.22 9.17 52.25
C GLU A 432 4.63 10.56 52.53
N ALA A 433 3.35 10.61 52.92
CA ALA A 433 2.61 11.86 53.14
C ALA A 433 3.30 12.83 54.11
N SER A 434 3.98 12.33 55.15
CA SER A 434 4.72 13.16 56.12
C SER A 434 6.08 13.65 55.62
N GLY A 435 6.66 13.01 54.61
CA GLY A 435 8.01 13.29 54.11
C GLY A 435 8.04 14.03 52.78
N ILE A 436 6.90 14.12 52.07
CA ILE A 436 6.83 14.76 50.77
C ILE A 436 7.06 16.27 50.88
N ILE A 437 8.02 16.78 50.09
CA ILE A 437 8.30 18.21 49.99
C ILE A 437 7.68 18.71 48.68
N THR A 438 6.64 19.53 48.78
CA THR A 438 6.07 20.25 47.64
C THR A 438 6.46 21.72 47.68
N THR A 439 6.33 22.44 46.57
CA THR A 439 6.31 23.90 46.63
C THR A 439 5.16 24.33 47.53
N CYS A 440 5.40 25.30 48.42
CA CYS A 440 4.37 25.90 49.28
C CYS A 440 3.53 26.92 48.52
N GLU A 441 3.18 26.61 47.28
CA GLU A 441 2.22 27.38 46.52
C GLU A 441 0.81 27.06 47.01
N PHE A 442 -0.02 28.10 47.07
CA PHE A 442 -1.42 27.96 47.42
C PHE A 442 -2.27 28.36 46.22
N ARG A 443 -3.25 27.51 45.89
CA ARG A 443 -4.30 27.79 44.91
C ARG A 443 -5.66 27.52 45.54
N GLN A 444 -6.71 28.18 45.06
CA GLN A 444 -8.03 28.09 45.66
C GLN A 444 -8.57 26.65 45.69
N GLU A 445 -8.24 25.85 44.68
CA GLU A 445 -8.62 24.44 44.58
C GLU A 445 -8.05 23.59 45.73
N TYR A 446 -6.93 23.99 46.34
CA TYR A 446 -6.34 23.25 47.46
C TYR A 446 -7.21 23.34 48.72
N ALA A 447 -7.95 24.44 48.90
CA ALA A 447 -8.94 24.52 49.97
C ALA A 447 -10.09 23.52 49.79
N CYS A 448 -10.42 23.14 48.55
CA CYS A 448 -11.43 22.11 48.30
C CYS A 448 -10.95 20.75 48.79
N TYR A 449 -9.72 20.36 48.48
CA TYR A 449 -9.14 19.10 48.96
C TYR A 449 -9.01 19.07 50.49
N GLN A 450 -8.55 20.17 51.11
CA GLN A 450 -8.39 20.25 52.56
C GLN A 450 -9.71 20.14 53.33
N ASN A 451 -10.76 20.81 52.85
CA ASN A 451 -12.01 20.95 53.61
C ASN A 451 -13.07 19.92 53.22
N LEU A 452 -13.04 19.45 51.97
CA LEU A 452 -14.10 18.62 51.38
C LEU A 452 -13.56 17.33 50.77
N GLY A 453 -12.25 17.19 50.61
CA GLY A 453 -11.62 15.99 50.10
C GLY A 453 -11.50 14.91 51.17
N GLU A 454 -11.95 13.70 50.85
CA GLU A 454 -11.65 12.52 51.66
C GLU A 454 -10.50 11.76 51.01
N CYS A 455 -9.31 11.82 51.62
CA CYS A 455 -8.19 11.00 51.16
C CYS A 455 -8.42 9.55 51.58
N GLY A 456 -8.33 8.63 50.62
CA GLY A 456 -8.57 7.21 50.86
C GLY A 456 -7.97 6.33 49.78
N CYS A 457 -8.18 5.02 49.93
CA CYS A 457 -7.67 4.04 48.99
C CYS A 457 -8.70 3.80 47.88
N ASN A 458 -8.33 4.16 46.65
CA ASN A 458 -9.15 3.95 45.48
C ASN A 458 -8.43 3.03 44.50
N SER A 459 -8.94 1.81 44.34
CA SER A 459 -8.38 0.81 43.42
C SER A 459 -6.89 0.52 43.65
N GLY A 460 -6.49 0.44 44.93
CA GLY A 460 -5.10 0.19 45.33
C GLY A 460 -4.18 1.39 45.22
N LYS A 461 -4.69 2.59 44.96
CA LYS A 461 -3.92 3.84 44.95
C LYS A 461 -4.47 4.85 45.94
N CYS A 462 -3.60 5.62 46.57
CA CYS A 462 -4.06 6.71 47.43
C CYS A 462 -4.54 7.87 46.55
N ALA A 463 -5.83 8.20 46.66
CA ALA A 463 -6.44 9.26 45.88
C ALA A 463 -7.55 9.96 46.68
N TRP A 464 -7.88 11.18 46.29
CA TRP A 464 -9.06 11.88 46.79
C TRP A 464 -10.32 11.15 46.30
N LYS A 465 -11.23 10.80 47.21
CA LYS A 465 -12.52 10.20 46.84
C LYS A 465 -13.36 11.21 46.08
N GLU A 466 -13.85 10.80 44.91
CA GLU A 466 -14.78 11.60 44.12
C GLU A 466 -16.07 11.82 44.91
N SER A 467 -16.50 13.09 44.99
CA SER A 467 -17.77 13.46 45.58
C SER A 467 -18.33 14.69 44.87
N ALA A 468 -19.65 14.74 44.70
CA ALA A 468 -20.29 15.89 44.05
C ALA A 468 -19.96 17.23 44.74
N VAL A 469 -19.70 17.21 46.05
CA VAL A 469 -19.31 18.38 46.85
C VAL A 469 -17.89 18.82 46.52
N LEU A 470 -16.94 17.88 46.47
CA LEU A 470 -15.56 18.16 46.07
C LEU A 470 -15.49 18.67 44.62
N ASP A 471 -16.16 17.99 43.70
CA ASP A 471 -16.19 18.34 42.27
C ASP A 471 -16.75 19.75 42.04
N SER A 472 -17.84 20.10 42.74
CA SER A 472 -18.44 21.43 42.66
C SER A 472 -17.50 22.52 43.18
N CYS A 473 -16.74 22.23 44.26
CA CYS A 473 -15.76 23.17 44.78
C CYS A 473 -14.60 23.38 43.80
N LEU A 474 -14.06 22.29 43.25
CA LEU A 474 -12.96 22.34 42.28
C LEU A 474 -13.35 23.12 41.03
N ALA A 475 -14.55 22.90 40.49
CA ALA A 475 -15.06 23.63 39.33
C ALA A 475 -15.20 25.14 39.57
N ASN A 476 -15.58 25.55 40.79
CA ASN A 476 -15.66 26.96 41.19
C ASN A 476 -14.26 27.57 41.37
N ALA A 477 -13.32 26.83 41.95
CA ALA A 477 -11.97 27.31 42.23
C ALA A 477 -11.13 27.55 40.96
N THR A 478 -11.36 26.78 39.90
CA THR A 478 -10.63 26.95 38.62
C THR A 478 -11.21 28.05 37.72
N GLY A 479 -12.23 28.79 38.18
CA GLY A 479 -12.84 29.88 37.41
C GLY A 479 -13.61 29.44 36.15
N ALA A 480 -13.92 28.14 36.03
CA ALA A 480 -14.74 27.61 34.95
C ALA A 480 -16.24 27.91 35.15
N GLY A 481 -16.63 28.39 36.35
CA GLY A 481 -17.97 28.86 36.68
C GLY A 481 -17.96 30.31 37.18
N ASN A 482 -18.98 31.08 36.78
CA ASN A 482 -19.29 32.41 37.29
C ASN A 482 -19.31 32.39 38.84
N PRO A 483 -18.72 33.36 39.56
CA PRO A 483 -18.45 33.24 41.00
C PRO A 483 -19.74 33.05 41.81
N VAL A 484 -19.90 31.86 42.39
CA VAL A 484 -20.90 31.60 43.42
C VAL A 484 -20.30 32.00 44.76
N ILE A 485 -20.86 33.04 45.37
CA ILE A 485 -20.50 33.48 46.72
C ILE A 485 -20.97 32.39 47.70
N LEU A 486 -20.03 31.61 48.25
CA LEU A 486 -20.34 30.69 49.35
C LEU A 486 -20.52 31.49 50.66
N PRO A 487 -21.56 31.21 51.45
CA PRO A 487 -21.78 31.88 52.72
C PRO A 487 -20.70 31.49 53.74
N VAL A 488 -20.13 32.50 54.38
CA VAL A 488 -19.18 32.37 55.50
C VAL A 488 -19.89 31.67 56.66
N VAL A 489 -19.47 30.45 56.99
CA VAL A 489 -19.92 29.76 58.20
C VAL A 489 -19.02 30.23 59.34
N ASN A 490 -19.53 31.10 60.22
CA ASN A 490 -18.86 31.45 61.47
C ASN A 490 -18.97 30.28 62.46
N SER A 491 -17.86 29.60 62.72
CA SER A 491 -17.72 28.67 63.85
C SER A 491 -17.52 29.44 65.15
N SER A 492 -18.40 29.21 66.12
CA SER A 492 -18.30 29.67 67.52
C SER A 492 -17.56 28.68 68.39
#